data_AF-A0A4W6E8X6-F1
#
_entry.id   AF-A0A4W6E8X6-F1
#
_cell.length_a   1.000
_cell.length_b   1.000
_cell.length_c   1.000
_cell.angle_alpha   90.00
_cell.angle_beta   90.00
_cell.angle_gamma   90.00
#
_symmetry.space_group_name_H-M   'P 1'
#
loop_
_entity.id
_entity.type
_entity.pdbx_description
1 polymer ?
#
loop_
_entity_poly.entity_id
_entity_poly.type
_entity_poly.pdbx_seq_one_letter_code
_entity_poly.pdbx_strand_id
1 'polypeptide(L)'
;MKPGNVTSDFYNTVESEIEDELQNNLTSTALTEDNESFQDQEKEFPHRHCHQDQLMEFSRMYCETTFHQEMMTIRPENWCLMESITKPYSDLTYCLEKLSEIVSCYYPNPNTQDIFLYIHSYYFHNCTKEELLFEDAPHGLVMALTLIPVSLIPFMVYLVVWKSKVQE
;
A
#
# COMPACT_ATOMS: atom_id res chain seq x y z
N MET A 1 -42.23 35.08 -33.71
CA MET A 1 -41.63 33.82 -33.21
C MET A 1 -40.13 34.07 -33.03
N LYS A 2 -39.61 34.11 -31.80
CA LYS A 2 -38.14 34.15 -31.55
C LYS A 2 -37.64 32.70 -31.47
N PRO A 3 -36.53 32.32 -32.12
CA PRO A 3 -35.94 31.01 -31.93
C PRO A 3 -35.26 30.96 -30.55
N GLY A 4 -35.62 29.97 -29.73
CA GLY A 4 -34.96 29.70 -28.45
C GLY A 4 -33.56 29.13 -28.65
N ASN A 5 -32.64 29.51 -27.77
CA ASN A 5 -31.24 29.10 -27.79
C ASN A 5 -31.09 27.68 -27.20
N VAL A 6 -31.35 26.67 -28.03
CA VAL A 6 -31.30 25.22 -27.74
C VAL A 6 -29.99 24.79 -27.06
N THR A 7 -28.89 25.51 -27.33
CA THR A 7 -27.58 25.20 -26.76
C THR A 7 -27.54 25.43 -25.25
N SER A 8 -28.21 26.47 -24.74
CA SER A 8 -28.21 26.79 -23.31
C SER A 8 -28.95 25.75 -22.47
N ASP A 9 -30.05 25.22 -23.00
CA ASP A 9 -30.85 24.21 -22.30
C ASP A 9 -30.13 22.86 -22.25
N PHE A 10 -29.37 22.53 -23.30
CA PHE A 10 -28.55 21.32 -23.33
C PHE A 10 -27.40 21.37 -22.30
N TYR A 11 -26.71 22.52 -22.19
CA TYR A 11 -25.65 22.68 -21.17
C TYR A 11 -26.19 22.56 -19.75
N ASN A 12 -27.34 23.19 -19.45
CA ASN A 12 -27.94 23.11 -18.12
C ASN A 12 -28.41 21.69 -17.78
N THR A 13 -28.91 20.94 -18.77
CA THR A 13 -29.35 19.54 -18.59
C THR A 13 -28.16 18.62 -18.31
N VAL A 14 -27.06 18.80 -19.06
CA VAL A 14 -25.82 18.03 -18.85
C VAL A 14 -25.18 18.35 -17.51
N GLU A 15 -25.21 19.61 -17.07
CA GLU A 15 -24.69 20.03 -15.76
C GLU A 15 -25.47 19.39 -14.61
N SER A 16 -26.81 19.38 -14.68
CA SER A 16 -27.64 18.73 -13.67
C SER A 16 -27.44 17.21 -13.60
N GLU A 17 -27.21 16.55 -14.75
CA GLU A 17 -27.01 15.10 -14.80
C GLU A 17 -25.64 14.69 -14.21
N ILE A 18 -24.61 15.53 -14.40
CA ILE A 18 -23.29 15.32 -13.79
C ILE A 18 -23.34 15.56 -12.27
N GLU A 19 -24.10 16.57 -11.82
CA GLU A 19 -24.24 16.89 -10.39
C GLU A 19 -25.00 15.78 -9.64
N ASP A 20 -26.06 15.24 -10.25
CA ASP A 20 -26.82 14.10 -9.72
C ASP A 20 -25.99 12.80 -9.69
N GLU A 21 -25.16 12.53 -10.69
CA GLU A 21 -24.23 11.38 -10.65
C GLU A 21 -23.14 11.54 -9.58
N LEU A 22 -22.66 12.76 -9.35
CA LEU A 22 -21.65 13.03 -8.33
C LEU A 22 -22.22 12.86 -6.91
N GLN A 23 -23.46 13.30 -6.68
CA GLN A 23 -24.13 13.21 -5.39
C GLN A 23 -24.50 11.77 -5.01
N ASN A 24 -24.87 10.94 -6.00
CA ASN A 24 -25.17 9.52 -5.81
C ASN A 24 -23.90 8.68 -5.54
N ASN A 25 -22.76 9.06 -6.12
CA ASN A 25 -21.48 8.38 -5.87
C ASN A 25 -20.87 8.76 -4.50
N LEU A 26 -21.03 10.01 -4.06
CA LEU A 26 -20.51 10.48 -2.77
C LEU A 26 -21.27 9.92 -1.55
N THR A 27 -22.51 9.46 -1.74
CA THR A 27 -23.29 8.82 -0.67
C THR A 27 -22.93 7.34 -0.45
N SER A 28 -22.14 6.73 -1.33
CA SER A 28 -21.81 5.29 -1.30
C SER A 28 -20.37 4.96 -0.85
N THR A 29 -19.54 5.95 -0.49
CA THR A 29 -18.11 5.73 -0.21
C THR A 29 -17.71 6.03 1.24
N ALA A 30 -18.43 5.50 2.21
CA ALA A 30 -17.85 5.28 3.53
C ALA A 30 -17.20 3.89 3.52
N LEU A 31 -15.90 3.84 3.20
CA LEU A 31 -15.10 2.62 3.33
C LEU A 31 -14.92 2.36 4.83
N THR A 32 -15.72 1.46 5.38
CA THR A 32 -15.56 0.96 6.75
C THR A 32 -14.55 -0.20 6.74
N GLU A 33 -13.83 -0.38 7.85
CA GLU A 33 -12.76 -1.39 7.99
C GLU A 33 -13.24 -2.82 7.71
N ASP A 34 -14.54 -3.08 7.88
CA ASP A 34 -15.21 -4.35 7.59
C ASP A 34 -15.55 -4.57 6.09
N ASN A 35 -15.32 -3.59 5.22
CA ASN A 35 -15.56 -3.74 3.79
C ASN A 35 -14.39 -4.47 3.10
N GLU A 36 -14.31 -5.77 3.33
CA GLU A 36 -13.32 -6.71 2.77
C GLU A 36 -13.63 -7.11 1.31
N SER A 37 -14.48 -6.35 0.61
CA SER A 37 -14.86 -6.63 -0.78
C SER A 37 -13.66 -6.71 -1.73
N PHE A 38 -12.53 -6.08 -1.39
CA PHE A 38 -11.30 -6.18 -2.16
C PHE A 38 -10.68 -7.60 -2.14
N GLN A 39 -11.03 -8.43 -1.16
CA GLN A 39 -10.58 -9.82 -1.07
C GLN A 39 -11.36 -10.75 -2.01
N ASP A 40 -12.57 -10.33 -2.43
CA ASP A 40 -13.48 -11.09 -3.28
C ASP A 40 -13.29 -10.77 -4.78
N GLN A 41 -12.03 -10.64 -5.22
CA GLN A 41 -11.68 -10.23 -6.58
C GLN A 41 -12.24 -11.17 -7.67
N GLU A 42 -12.49 -12.44 -7.33
CA GLU A 42 -13.13 -13.43 -8.21
C GLU A 42 -14.60 -13.08 -8.55
N LYS A 43 -15.30 -12.33 -7.67
CA LYS A 43 -16.68 -11.87 -7.93
C LYS A 43 -16.75 -10.69 -8.90
N GLU A 44 -15.68 -9.92 -9.02
CA GLU A 44 -15.62 -8.70 -9.84
C GLU A 44 -15.23 -8.99 -11.30
N PHE A 45 -14.58 -10.13 -11.57
CA PHE A 45 -14.16 -10.54 -12.92
C PHE A 45 -14.81 -11.85 -13.42
N PRO A 46 -16.15 -11.98 -13.44
CA PRO A 46 -16.85 -13.23 -13.76
C PRO A 46 -16.69 -13.72 -15.21
N HIS A 47 -16.00 -12.95 -16.07
CA HIS A 47 -15.88 -13.24 -17.50
C HIS A 47 -14.44 -13.53 -17.97
N ARG A 48 -13.43 -13.42 -17.11
CA ARG A 48 -12.07 -13.88 -17.45
C ARG A 48 -11.91 -15.32 -16.99
N HIS A 49 -11.87 -16.25 -17.95
CA HIS A 49 -11.52 -17.63 -17.64
C HIS A 49 -10.02 -17.68 -17.34
N CYS A 50 -9.67 -17.73 -16.06
CA CYS A 50 -8.29 -17.86 -15.62
C CYS A 50 -7.75 -19.24 -16.04
N HIS A 51 -6.66 -19.24 -16.82
CA HIS A 51 -5.96 -20.47 -17.19
C HIS A 51 -4.95 -20.86 -16.10
N GLN A 52 -5.45 -21.38 -14.99
CA GLN A 52 -4.66 -21.69 -13.79
C GLN A 52 -3.48 -22.63 -14.06
N ASP A 53 -3.67 -23.68 -14.86
CA ASP A 53 -2.59 -24.62 -15.20
C ASP A 53 -1.44 -23.93 -15.93
N GLN A 54 -1.76 -23.02 -16.86
CA GLN A 54 -0.77 -22.24 -17.60
C GLN A 54 -0.07 -21.23 -16.70
N LEU A 55 -0.81 -20.58 -15.80
CA LEU A 55 -0.23 -19.68 -14.80
C LEU A 55 0.83 -20.42 -13.99
N MET A 56 0.52 -21.62 -13.47
CA MET A 56 1.44 -22.38 -12.64
C MET A 56 2.67 -22.85 -13.45
N GLU A 57 2.47 -23.39 -14.65
CA GLU A 57 3.55 -23.87 -15.51
C GLU A 57 4.51 -22.74 -15.90
N PHE A 58 3.98 -21.63 -16.43
CA PHE A 58 4.79 -20.51 -16.88
C PHE A 58 5.45 -19.76 -15.70
N SER A 59 4.78 -19.65 -14.57
CA SER A 59 5.37 -19.00 -13.39
C SER A 59 6.60 -19.76 -12.89
N ARG A 60 6.56 -21.11 -12.88
CA ARG A 60 7.74 -21.92 -12.52
C ARG A 60 8.84 -21.84 -13.57
N MET A 61 8.48 -21.97 -14.85
CA MET A 61 9.43 -22.02 -15.96
C MET A 61 10.17 -20.69 -16.17
N TYR A 62 9.47 -19.56 -16.03
CA TYR A 62 10.03 -18.24 -16.30
C TYR A 62 10.34 -17.49 -15.00
N CYS A 63 9.33 -17.17 -14.19
CA CYS A 63 9.53 -16.26 -13.06
C CYS A 63 10.38 -16.88 -11.93
N GLU A 64 10.02 -18.09 -11.47
CA GLU A 64 10.73 -18.77 -10.39
C GLU A 64 12.16 -19.14 -10.81
N THR A 65 12.32 -19.67 -12.04
CA THR A 65 13.64 -20.05 -12.56
C THR A 65 14.56 -18.84 -12.68
N THR A 66 14.07 -17.70 -13.19
CA THR A 66 14.87 -16.45 -13.25
C THR A 66 15.22 -15.96 -11.84
N PHE A 67 14.26 -15.96 -10.91
CA PHE A 67 14.51 -15.60 -9.52
C PHE A 67 15.60 -16.47 -8.88
N HIS A 68 15.55 -17.80 -9.11
CA HIS A 68 16.55 -18.73 -8.60
C HIS A 68 17.95 -18.42 -9.15
N GLN A 69 18.05 -18.08 -10.44
CA GLN A 69 19.30 -17.68 -11.07
C GLN A 69 19.87 -16.41 -10.45
N GLU A 70 19.06 -15.39 -10.22
CA GLU A 70 19.51 -14.16 -9.59
C GLU A 70 19.92 -14.40 -8.13
N MET A 71 19.16 -15.18 -7.38
CA MET A 71 19.49 -15.53 -6.00
C MET A 71 20.79 -16.35 -5.88
N MET A 72 21.15 -17.16 -6.88
CA MET A 72 22.45 -17.85 -6.91
C MET A 72 23.64 -16.90 -7.04
N THR A 73 23.44 -15.68 -7.55
CA THR A 73 24.49 -14.65 -7.60
C THR A 73 24.70 -13.95 -6.26
N ILE A 74 23.73 -14.04 -5.36
CA ILE A 74 23.75 -13.44 -4.03
C ILE A 74 24.29 -14.48 -3.04
N ARG A 75 25.30 -14.09 -2.26
CA ARG A 75 25.87 -14.97 -1.23
C ARG A 75 24.81 -15.30 -0.16
N PRO A 76 24.75 -16.55 0.36
CA PRO A 76 23.74 -16.95 1.34
C PRO A 76 23.67 -16.07 2.59
N GLU A 77 24.79 -15.51 3.03
CA GLU A 77 24.85 -14.62 4.20
C GLU A 77 24.08 -13.30 3.98
N ASN A 78 23.82 -12.95 2.72
CA ASN A 78 23.13 -11.72 2.33
C ASN A 78 21.65 -11.94 2.00
N TRP A 79 21.12 -13.17 2.06
CA TRP A 79 19.72 -13.44 1.73
C TRP A 79 18.72 -12.72 2.64
N CYS A 80 19.11 -12.40 3.88
CA CYS A 80 18.28 -11.66 4.83
C CYS A 80 18.45 -10.13 4.73
N LEU A 81 19.33 -9.64 3.86
CA LEU A 81 19.53 -8.21 3.65
C LEU A 81 18.58 -7.71 2.56
N MET A 82 17.60 -6.88 2.94
CA MET A 82 16.59 -6.36 2.01
C MET A 82 17.21 -5.70 0.78
N GLU A 83 18.29 -4.91 0.96
CA GLU A 83 19.02 -4.26 -0.13
C GLU A 83 19.59 -5.24 -1.16
N SER A 84 19.95 -6.46 -0.72
CA SER A 84 20.49 -7.49 -1.61
C SER A 84 19.40 -8.19 -2.41
N ILE A 85 18.18 -8.32 -1.86
CA ILE A 85 17.09 -9.10 -2.47
C ILE A 85 15.98 -8.26 -3.10
N THR A 86 15.97 -6.93 -2.89
CA THR A 86 14.90 -6.05 -3.39
C THR A 86 14.71 -6.15 -4.90
N LYS A 87 15.81 -6.14 -5.65
CA LYS A 87 15.77 -6.25 -7.12
C LYS A 87 15.17 -7.59 -7.58
N PRO A 88 15.74 -8.77 -7.25
CA PRO A 88 15.19 -10.05 -7.71
C PRO A 88 13.74 -10.28 -7.25
N TYR A 89 13.41 -9.84 -6.04
CA TYR A 89 12.04 -9.96 -5.54
C TYR A 89 11.04 -9.07 -6.31
N SER A 90 11.44 -7.85 -6.66
CA SER A 90 10.64 -6.94 -7.50
C SER A 90 10.45 -7.52 -8.91
N ASP A 91 11.51 -8.07 -9.50
CA ASP A 91 11.47 -8.64 -10.85
C ASP A 91 10.59 -9.90 -10.88
N LEU A 92 10.65 -10.76 -9.85
CA LEU A 92 9.73 -11.87 -9.64
C LEU A 92 8.27 -11.41 -9.54
N THR A 93 8.01 -10.41 -8.70
CA THR A 93 6.66 -9.86 -8.46
C THR A 93 6.06 -9.34 -9.77
N TYR A 94 6.82 -8.54 -10.51
CA TYR A 94 6.43 -8.03 -11.82
C TYR A 94 6.17 -9.15 -12.84
N CYS A 95 7.03 -10.17 -12.86
CA CYS A 95 6.86 -11.33 -13.75
C CYS A 95 5.54 -12.08 -13.46
N LEU A 96 5.23 -12.35 -12.19
CA LEU A 96 4.00 -13.02 -11.79
C LEU A 96 2.74 -12.19 -12.09
N GLU A 97 2.80 -10.87 -11.87
CA GLU A 97 1.73 -9.94 -12.22
C GLU A 97 1.45 -9.98 -13.73
N LYS A 98 2.50 -9.89 -14.57
CA LYS A 98 2.36 -9.94 -16.03
C LYS A 98 1.90 -11.27 -16.57
N LEU A 99 2.38 -12.39 -16.01
CA LEU A 99 1.86 -13.69 -16.39
C LEU A 99 0.39 -13.86 -16.02
N SER A 100 -0.02 -13.39 -14.83
CA SER A 100 -1.42 -13.40 -14.41
C SER A 100 -2.29 -12.62 -15.39
N GLU A 101 -1.86 -11.43 -15.80
CA GLU A 101 -2.52 -10.62 -16.82
C GLU A 101 -2.68 -11.39 -18.15
N ILE A 102 -1.61 -12.03 -18.64
CA ILE A 102 -1.57 -12.76 -19.92
C ILE A 102 -2.51 -13.97 -19.91
N VAL A 103 -2.50 -14.75 -18.83
CA VAL A 103 -3.31 -15.98 -18.70
C VAL A 103 -4.71 -15.70 -18.14
N SER A 104 -5.12 -14.42 -18.13
CA SER A 104 -6.43 -13.95 -17.70
C SER A 104 -6.79 -14.30 -16.26
N CYS A 105 -5.79 -14.38 -15.38
CA CYS A 105 -5.95 -14.51 -13.93
C CYS A 105 -5.77 -13.16 -13.24
N TYR A 106 -6.44 -12.94 -12.12
CA TYR A 106 -6.20 -11.77 -11.29
C TYR A 106 -4.89 -11.92 -10.52
N TYR A 107 -4.30 -10.81 -10.09
CA TYR A 107 -3.13 -10.77 -9.23
C TYR A 107 -3.44 -9.87 -8.03
N PRO A 108 -3.06 -10.24 -6.79
CA PRO A 108 -2.49 -11.53 -6.40
C PRO A 108 -3.53 -12.65 -6.41
N ASN A 109 -3.11 -13.90 -6.51
CA ASN A 109 -3.98 -15.10 -6.46
C ASN A 109 -3.33 -16.24 -5.65
N PRO A 110 -4.08 -17.29 -5.26
CA PRO A 110 -3.54 -18.40 -4.47
C PRO A 110 -2.30 -19.07 -5.07
N ASN A 111 -2.21 -19.21 -6.40
CA ASN A 111 -1.03 -19.82 -7.03
C ASN A 111 0.22 -18.95 -6.87
N THR A 112 0.07 -17.63 -7.02
CA THR A 112 1.19 -16.69 -6.79
C THR A 112 1.59 -16.66 -5.31
N GLN A 113 0.64 -16.79 -4.39
CA GLN A 113 0.92 -16.91 -2.97
C GLN A 113 1.75 -18.15 -2.65
N ASP A 114 1.40 -19.31 -3.20
CA ASP A 114 2.15 -20.56 -3.01
C ASP A 114 3.60 -20.44 -3.48
N ILE A 115 3.85 -19.74 -4.60
CA ILE A 115 5.21 -19.48 -5.10
C ILE A 115 6.00 -18.63 -4.09
N PHE A 116 5.41 -17.56 -3.57
CA PHE A 116 6.08 -16.74 -2.55
C PHE A 116 6.37 -17.56 -1.29
N LEU A 117 5.40 -18.34 -0.79
CA LEU A 117 5.60 -19.20 0.38
C LEU A 117 6.75 -20.19 0.17
N TYR A 118 6.83 -20.81 -1.01
CA TYR A 118 7.93 -21.69 -1.36
C TYR A 118 9.28 -20.96 -1.34
N ILE A 119 9.37 -19.78 -1.96
CA ILE A 119 10.58 -18.96 -1.99
C ILE A 119 11.01 -18.55 -0.58
N HIS A 120 10.08 -18.12 0.26
CA HIS A 120 10.33 -17.78 1.66
C HIS A 120 10.85 -18.97 2.44
N SER A 121 10.24 -20.15 2.28
CA SER A 121 10.71 -21.38 2.92
C SER A 121 12.07 -21.83 2.42
N TYR A 122 12.43 -21.55 1.16
CA TYR A 122 13.70 -21.99 0.59
C TYR A 122 14.84 -21.05 0.96
N TYR A 123 14.71 -19.76 0.66
CA TYR A 123 15.80 -18.77 0.83
C TYR A 123 15.79 -18.07 2.19
N PHE A 124 14.62 -17.85 2.78
CA PHE A 124 14.47 -16.93 3.92
C PHE A 124 14.11 -17.63 5.23
N HIS A 125 14.12 -18.97 5.28
CA HIS A 125 13.70 -19.76 6.45
C HIS A 125 14.50 -19.48 7.74
N ASN A 126 15.76 -19.05 7.62
CA ASN A 126 16.63 -18.71 8.76
C ASN A 126 16.75 -17.20 8.97
N CYS A 127 16.00 -16.38 8.24
CA CYS A 127 16.01 -14.94 8.46
C CYS A 127 15.20 -14.63 9.71
N THR A 128 15.88 -14.13 10.75
CA THR A 128 15.21 -13.54 11.90
C THR A 128 14.60 -12.22 11.47
N LYS A 129 13.30 -12.08 11.66
CA LYS A 129 12.66 -10.76 11.63
C LYS A 129 13.21 -10.00 12.83
N GLU A 130 14.21 -9.14 12.60
CA GLU A 130 14.42 -8.02 13.51
C GLU A 130 13.16 -7.17 13.36
N GLU A 131 12.14 -7.46 14.18
CA GLU A 131 11.16 -6.45 14.48
C GLU A 131 11.96 -5.32 15.10
N LEU A 132 12.31 -4.34 14.27
CA LEU A 132 12.41 -2.98 14.75
C LEU A 132 11.05 -2.74 15.38
N LEU A 133 10.97 -3.02 16.67
CA LEU A 133 9.86 -2.64 17.52
C LEU A 133 9.84 -1.11 17.38
N PHE A 134 9.05 -0.63 16.43
CA PHE A 134 8.45 0.70 16.45
C PHE A 134 7.42 0.70 17.58
N GLU A 135 7.86 0.28 18.77
CA GLU A 135 7.11 0.34 19.99
C GLU A 135 7.16 1.80 20.41
N ASP A 136 5.98 2.37 20.60
CA ASP A 136 5.89 3.73 21.10
C ASP A 136 6.73 3.87 22.36
N ALA A 137 7.41 5.01 22.50
CA ALA A 137 8.15 5.31 23.71
C ALA A 137 7.23 5.08 24.93
N PRO A 138 7.72 4.47 26.02
CA PRO A 138 6.88 4.13 27.17
C PRO A 138 6.11 5.35 27.64
N HIS A 139 4.82 5.19 27.95
CA HIS A 139 3.91 6.31 28.25
C HIS A 139 4.48 7.35 29.23
N GLY A 140 5.19 6.91 30.27
CA GLY A 140 5.82 7.82 31.24
C GLY A 140 6.89 8.74 30.62
N LEU A 141 7.66 8.25 29.65
CA LEU A 141 8.65 9.05 28.94
C LEU A 141 7.98 10.09 28.04
N VAL A 142 6.93 9.70 27.31
CA VAL A 142 6.13 10.62 26.48
C VAL A 142 5.51 11.73 27.34
N MET A 143 4.96 11.38 28.51
CA MET A 143 4.40 12.35 29.45
C MET A 143 5.47 13.30 30.00
N ALA A 144 6.65 12.80 30.35
CA ALA A 144 7.74 13.66 30.83
C ALA A 144 8.22 14.62 29.72
N LEU A 145 8.46 14.09 28.51
CA LEU A 145 8.94 14.86 27.36
C LEU A 145 7.92 15.90 26.87
N THR A 146 6.63 15.72 27.15
CA THR A 146 5.59 16.71 26.84
C THR A 146 5.43 17.75 27.95
N LEU A 147 5.48 17.35 29.23
CA LEU A 147 5.33 18.27 30.37
C LEU A 147 6.54 19.22 30.55
N ILE A 148 7.75 18.76 30.24
CA ILE A 148 8.97 19.59 30.33
C ILE A 148 8.87 20.85 29.44
N PRO A 149 8.67 20.78 28.11
CA PRO A 149 8.56 21.98 27.29
C PRO A 149 7.34 22.84 27.65
N VAL A 150 6.20 22.22 27.98
CA VAL A 150 4.98 22.94 28.39
C VAL A 150 5.20 23.77 29.66
N SER A 151 5.99 23.28 30.62
CA SER A 151 6.31 23.99 31.86
C SER A 151 7.50 24.95 31.72
N LEU A 152 8.48 24.63 30.86
CA LEU A 152 9.65 25.48 30.64
C LEU A 152 9.30 26.78 29.89
N ILE A 153 8.39 26.75 28.92
CA ILE A 153 7.99 27.96 28.16
C ILE A 153 7.48 29.08 29.09
N PRO A 154 6.45 28.88 29.95
CA PRO A 154 5.96 29.93 30.83
C PRO A 154 6.99 30.32 31.89
N PHE A 155 7.83 29.38 32.36
CA PHE A 155 8.92 29.68 33.29
C PHE A 155 9.94 30.64 32.67
N MET A 156 10.37 30.38 31.42
CA MET A 156 11.30 31.25 30.69
C MET A 156 10.69 32.62 30.43
N VAL A 157 9.41 32.69 30.01
CA VAL A 157 8.68 33.96 29.84
C VAL A 157 8.64 34.75 31.14
N TYR A 158 8.32 34.10 32.25
CA TYR A 158 8.30 34.73 33.57
C TYR A 158 9.68 35.29 33.95
N LEU A 159 10.74 34.52 33.77
CA LEU A 159 12.12 34.96 34.06
C LEU A 159 12.52 36.18 33.24
N VAL A 160 12.18 36.21 31.94
CA VAL A 160 12.47 37.35 31.06
C VAL A 160 11.72 38.59 31.54
N VAL A 161 10.41 38.49 31.80
CA VAL A 161 9.60 39.62 32.28
C VAL A 161 10.12 40.14 33.63
N TRP A 162 10.46 39.25 34.55
CA TRP A 162 11.03 39.64 35.84
C TRP A 162 12.35 40.36 35.67
N LYS A 163 13.27 39.82 34.86
CA LYS A 163 14.59 40.44 34.64
C LYS A 163 14.48 41.79 33.95
N SER A 164 13.59 41.93 32.96
CA SER A 164 13.31 43.22 32.32
C SER A 164 12.77 44.27 33.31
N LYS A 165 11.91 43.88 34.25
CA LYS A 165 11.40 44.78 35.30
C LYS A 165 12.42 45.13 36.39
N VAL A 166 13.46 44.32 36.58
CA VAL A 166 14.53 44.57 37.55
C VAL A 166 15.66 45.42 36.94
N GLN A 167 15.76 45.47 35.61
CA GLN A 167 16.73 46.29 34.88
C GLN A 167 16.21 47.68 34.49
N GLU A 168 14.90 47.91 34.58
CA GLU A 168 14.26 49.23 34.50
C GLU A 168 14.24 49.91 35.87
#